data_AF-A0A382P5X2-F1
#
_entry.id   AF-A0A382P5X2-F1
#
_cell.length_a   1.000
_cell.length_b   1.000
_cell.length_c   1.000
_cell.angle_alpha   90.00
_cell.angle_beta   90.00
_cell.angle_gamma   90.00
#
_symmetry.space_group_name_H-M   'P 1'
#
loop_
_entity.id
_entity.type
_entity.pdbx_description
1 polymer ?
#
loop_
_entity_poly.entity_id
_entity_poly.type
_entity_poly.pdbx_seq_one_letter_code
_entity_poly.pdbx_strand_id
1 'polypeptide(L)'
;MIENFGNIFYLILFIINIFFLGYYGFRIVFAPKGMLSEYELEDTAILPLRIIGTFVVPFVIVGIYLLFRTDGVEGAWIYFVLGFLITLGQLIYNMLQRMQMVDSDYKIKQSTPDTVISIAFVLINTILIYGLSDKIYL
;
A
#
# COMPACT_ATOMS: atom_id res chain seq x y z
N MET A 1 8.95 -6.53 20.68
CA MET A 1 8.70 -5.86 19.37
C MET A 1 9.72 -6.28 18.33
N ILE A 2 11.03 -5.96 18.46
CA ILE A 2 12.03 -6.34 17.45
C ILE A 2 12.04 -7.84 17.16
N GLU A 3 12.05 -8.68 18.20
CA GLU A 3 12.03 -10.15 18.08
C GLU A 3 10.76 -10.69 17.38
N ASN A 4 9.61 -10.04 17.60
CA ASN A 4 8.34 -10.40 16.96
C ASN A 4 8.39 -10.16 15.44
N PHE A 5 9.30 -9.29 14.98
CA PHE A 5 9.57 -9.02 13.57
C PHE A 5 10.88 -9.64 13.10
N GLY A 6 11.44 -10.61 13.84
CA GLY A 6 12.69 -11.31 13.50
C GLY A 6 13.94 -10.46 13.73
N ASN A 7 14.01 -9.26 13.17
CA ASN A 7 15.10 -8.31 13.36
C ASN A 7 14.65 -6.86 13.15
N ILE A 8 15.54 -5.92 13.47
CA ILE A 8 15.25 -4.48 13.36
C ILE A 8 15.01 -4.04 11.90
N PHE A 9 15.64 -4.69 10.93
CA PHE A 9 15.50 -4.35 9.52
C PHE A 9 14.07 -4.59 9.04
N TYR A 10 13.48 -5.75 9.34
CA TYR A 10 12.09 -6.05 8.99
C TYR A 10 11.09 -5.17 9.74
N LEU A 11 11.35 -4.86 11.01
CA LEU A 11 10.52 -3.92 11.77
C LEU A 11 10.50 -2.53 11.11
N ILE A 12 11.67 -2.00 10.69
CA ILE A 12 11.76 -0.71 10.00
C ILE A 12 10.98 -0.75 8.68
N LEU A 13 11.16 -1.79 7.87
CA LEU A 13 10.44 -1.94 6.61
C LEU A 13 8.93 -1.99 6.82
N PHE A 14 8.47 -2.70 7.85
CA PHE A 14 7.06 -2.77 8.20
C PHE A 14 6.48 -1.41 8.65
N ILE A 15 7.22 -0.67 9.48
CA ILE A 15 6.82 0.68 9.90
C ILE A 15 6.75 1.62 8.70
N ILE A 16 7.73 1.59 7.80
CA ILE A 16 7.72 2.38 6.56
C ILE A 16 6.48 2.03 5.74
N ASN A 17 6.18 0.74 5.60
CA ASN A 17 5.03 0.27 4.83
C ASN A 17 3.71 0.85 5.37
N ILE A 18 3.49 0.73 6.69
CA ILE A 18 2.28 1.26 7.35
C ILE A 18 2.24 2.79 7.30
N PHE A 19 3.37 3.47 7.50
CA PHE A 19 3.44 4.92 7.51
C PHE A 19 2.93 5.51 6.19
N PHE A 20 3.43 5.01 5.06
CA PHE A 20 3.01 5.47 3.75
C PHE A 20 1.57 5.06 3.44
N LEU A 21 1.16 3.85 3.81
CA LEU A 21 -0.25 3.44 3.66
C LEU A 21 -1.18 4.37 4.45
N GLY A 22 -0.76 4.76 5.66
CA GLY A 22 -1.43 5.75 6.51
C GLY A 22 -1.46 7.13 5.87
N TYR A 23 -0.33 7.61 5.33
CA TYR A 23 -0.24 8.88 4.64
C TYR A 23 -1.19 8.94 3.43
N TYR A 24 -1.14 7.94 2.54
CA TYR A 24 -2.02 7.87 1.38
C TYR A 24 -3.49 7.68 1.78
N GLY A 25 -3.78 6.78 2.73
CA GLY A 25 -5.14 6.58 3.26
C GLY A 25 -5.73 7.87 3.86
N PHE A 26 -4.93 8.62 4.63
CA PHE A 26 -5.35 9.89 5.20
C PHE A 26 -5.66 10.93 4.12
N ARG A 27 -4.80 11.06 3.11
CA ARG A 27 -5.02 11.98 1.98
C ARG A 27 -6.29 11.64 1.23
N ILE A 28 -6.54 10.36 0.96
CA ILE A 28 -7.73 9.90 0.24
C ILE A 28 -9.02 10.23 1.02
N VAL A 29 -9.04 9.98 2.33
CA VAL A 29 -10.26 10.15 3.15
C VAL A 29 -10.49 11.60 3.55
N PHE A 30 -9.46 12.27 4.10
CA PHE A 30 -9.59 13.57 4.76
C PHE A 30 -9.15 14.75 3.90
N ALA A 31 -8.27 14.56 2.92
CA ALA A 31 -7.74 15.63 2.07
C ALA A 31 -7.77 15.32 0.55
N PRO A 32 -8.89 14.83 -0.02
CA PRO A 32 -8.91 14.32 -1.40
C PRO A 32 -8.63 15.39 -2.46
N LYS A 33 -8.97 16.66 -2.20
CA LYS A 33 -8.78 17.75 -3.16
C LYS A 33 -7.34 17.91 -3.63
N GLY A 34 -6.36 17.69 -2.75
CA GLY A 34 -4.95 17.77 -3.12
C GLY A 34 -4.51 16.62 -4.03
N MET A 35 -5.11 15.44 -3.89
CA MET A 35 -4.86 14.33 -4.83
C MET A 35 -5.53 14.59 -6.17
N LEU A 36 -6.78 15.08 -6.17
CA LEU A 36 -7.49 15.36 -7.41
C LEU A 36 -6.75 16.38 -8.28
N SER A 37 -6.18 17.43 -7.69
CA SER A 37 -5.37 18.39 -8.43
C SER A 37 -4.07 17.79 -9.00
N GLU A 38 -3.42 16.87 -8.29
CA GLU A 38 -2.23 16.15 -8.78
C GLU A 38 -2.53 15.35 -10.05
N TYR A 39 -3.71 14.70 -10.09
CA TYR A 39 -4.15 13.86 -11.22
C TYR A 39 -5.04 14.59 -12.25
N GLU A 40 -5.27 15.90 -12.10
CA GLU A 40 -6.17 16.69 -12.96
C GLU A 40 -7.60 16.12 -13.03
N LEU A 41 -8.10 15.62 -11.91
CA LEU A 41 -9.44 15.07 -11.75
C LEU A 41 -10.43 16.13 -11.23
N GLU A 42 -11.69 15.99 -11.64
CA GLU A 42 -12.78 16.86 -11.20
C GLU A 42 -13.32 16.47 -9.80
N ASP A 43 -14.03 17.39 -9.15
CA ASP A 43 -14.63 17.20 -7.82
C ASP A 43 -15.64 16.03 -7.79
N THR A 44 -16.18 15.61 -8.94
CA THR A 44 -17.06 14.43 -9.07
C THR A 44 -16.35 13.13 -8.65
N ALA A 45 -15.02 13.08 -8.72
CA ALA A 45 -14.22 11.94 -8.29
C ALA A 45 -13.99 11.88 -6.76
N ILE A 46 -14.41 12.88 -5.97
CA ILE A 46 -14.23 12.88 -4.50
C ILE A 46 -14.89 11.67 -3.85
N LEU A 47 -16.13 11.34 -4.25
CA LEU A 47 -16.88 10.22 -3.67
C LEU A 47 -16.19 8.86 -3.92
N PRO A 48 -15.91 8.46 -5.17
CA PRO A 48 -15.25 7.18 -5.43
C PRO A 48 -13.84 7.13 -4.82
N LEU A 49 -13.09 8.24 -4.82
CA LEU A 49 -11.78 8.32 -4.18
C LEU A 49 -11.88 8.00 -2.68
N ARG A 50 -12.82 8.62 -1.96
CA ARG A 50 -13.03 8.34 -0.53
C ARG A 50 -13.44 6.90 -0.25
N ILE A 51 -14.27 6.31 -1.11
CA ILE A 51 -14.67 4.90 -1.01
C ILE A 51 -13.42 4.00 -1.11
N ILE A 52 -12.50 4.27 -2.05
CA ILE A 52 -11.21 3.57 -2.12
C ILE A 52 -10.45 3.69 -0.79
N GLY A 53 -10.45 4.88 -0.19
CA GLY A 53 -9.82 5.12 1.12
C GLY A 53 -10.37 4.24 2.24
N THR A 54 -11.65 3.87 2.20
CA THR A 54 -12.25 2.96 3.20
C THR A 54 -11.71 1.55 3.14
N PHE A 55 -11.10 1.12 2.02
CA PHE A 55 -10.38 -0.16 1.94
C PHE A 55 -8.95 -0.04 2.44
N VAL A 56 -8.32 1.14 2.34
CA VAL A 56 -6.93 1.37 2.77
C VAL A 56 -6.83 1.56 4.28
N VAL A 57 -7.72 2.33 4.88
CA VAL A 57 -7.68 2.65 6.33
C VAL A 57 -7.67 1.38 7.22
N PRO A 58 -8.48 0.34 6.97
CA PRO A 58 -8.43 -0.90 7.73
C PRO A 58 -7.05 -1.56 7.74
N PHE A 59 -6.30 -1.55 6.62
CA PHE A 59 -4.93 -2.09 6.61
C PHE A 59 -4.01 -1.30 7.53
N VAL A 60 -4.15 0.03 7.58
CA VAL A 60 -3.35 0.86 8.49
C VAL A 60 -3.66 0.51 9.95
N ILE A 61 -4.95 0.36 10.29
CA ILE A 61 -5.39 -0.02 11.63
C ILE A 61 -4.84 -1.40 12.01
N VAL A 62 -4.96 -2.39 11.12
CA VAL A 62 -4.44 -3.75 11.36
C VAL A 62 -2.91 -3.72 11.48
N GLY A 63 -2.20 -2.97 10.64
CA GLY A 63 -0.76 -2.82 10.72
C GLY A 63 -0.30 -2.22 12.06
N ILE A 64 -0.97 -1.16 12.53
CA ILE A 64 -0.73 -0.58 13.85
C ILE A 64 -1.03 -1.61 14.95
N TYR A 65 -2.13 -2.35 14.85
CA TYR A 65 -2.43 -3.42 15.79
C TYR A 65 -1.31 -4.48 15.85
N LEU A 66 -0.80 -4.92 14.70
CA LEU A 66 0.29 -5.89 14.62
C LEU A 66 1.62 -5.37 15.18
N LEU A 67 1.87 -4.05 15.17
CA LEU A 67 3.05 -3.48 15.85
C LEU A 67 3.02 -3.71 17.36
N PHE A 68 1.82 -3.63 17.97
CA PHE A 68 1.64 -3.66 19.42
C PHE A 68 1.06 -4.98 19.95
N ARG A 69 0.65 -5.90 19.07
CA ARG A 69 0.22 -7.25 19.43
C ARG A 69 1.37 -8.00 20.12
N THR A 70 1.05 -8.78 21.15
CA THR A 70 2.02 -9.58 21.93
C THR A 70 2.92 -10.44 21.06
N ASP A 71 2.33 -11.10 20.06
CA ASP A 71 3.02 -12.02 19.14
C ASP A 71 3.39 -11.33 17.81
N GLY A 72 3.22 -10.01 17.73
CA GLY A 72 3.47 -9.20 16.54
C GLY A 72 2.77 -9.72 15.29
N VAL A 73 3.55 -10.16 14.30
CA VAL A 73 3.09 -10.60 12.98
C VAL A 73 2.84 -12.11 12.88
N GLU A 74 2.94 -12.84 13.99
CA GLU A 74 2.72 -14.28 13.99
C GLU A 74 1.31 -14.65 13.51
N GLY A 75 1.25 -15.58 12.56
CA GLY A 75 0.03 -16.02 11.88
C GLY A 75 -0.67 -14.96 11.01
N ALA A 76 -0.03 -13.81 10.77
CA ALA A 76 -0.64 -12.67 10.07
C ALA A 76 -0.46 -12.72 8.54
N TRP A 77 -0.18 -13.88 7.93
CA TRP A 77 0.14 -13.98 6.50
C TRP A 77 -0.88 -13.30 5.56
N ILE A 78 -2.18 -13.34 5.89
CA ILE A 78 -3.24 -12.72 5.08
C ILE A 78 -2.99 -11.23 4.92
N TYR A 79 -2.56 -10.54 5.97
CA TYR A 79 -2.26 -9.11 5.94
C TYR A 79 -1.15 -8.81 4.92
N PHE A 80 -0.07 -9.58 4.96
CA PHE A 80 1.09 -9.41 4.08
C PHE A 80 0.78 -9.78 2.63
N VAL A 81 0.12 -10.93 2.41
CA VAL A 81 -0.23 -11.39 1.06
C VAL A 81 -1.23 -10.43 0.40
N LEU A 82 -2.24 -9.96 1.13
CA LEU A 82 -3.17 -8.98 0.57
C LEU A 82 -2.49 -7.64 0.28
N GLY A 83 -1.62 -7.15 1.17
CA GLY A 83 -0.82 -5.95 0.93
C GLY A 83 0.06 -6.07 -0.31
N PHE A 84 0.73 -7.21 -0.48
CA PHE A 84 1.48 -7.54 -1.68
C PHE A 84 0.60 -7.55 -2.94
N LEU A 85 -0.52 -8.25 -2.93
CA LEU A 85 -1.40 -8.36 -4.10
C LEU A 85 -1.97 -7.00 -4.53
N ILE A 86 -2.34 -6.14 -3.58
CA ILE A 86 -2.82 -4.77 -3.88
C ILE A 86 -1.71 -3.96 -4.57
N THR A 87 -0.50 -3.96 -4.00
CA THR A 87 0.62 -3.18 -4.55
C THR A 87 1.12 -3.74 -5.89
N LEU A 88 1.08 -5.06 -6.07
CA LEU A 88 1.37 -5.73 -7.33
C LEU A 88 0.33 -5.39 -8.39
N GLY A 89 -0.96 -5.44 -8.06
CA GLY A 89 -2.03 -5.04 -8.96
C GLY A 89 -1.91 -3.59 -9.42
N GLN A 90 -1.60 -2.68 -8.49
CA GLN A 90 -1.34 -1.28 -8.81
C GLN A 90 -0.13 -1.11 -9.74
N LEU A 91 0.97 -1.83 -9.48
CA LEU A 91 2.14 -1.79 -10.35
C LEU A 91 1.81 -2.32 -11.75
N ILE A 92 1.11 -3.44 -11.86
CA ILE A 92 0.71 -4.03 -13.15
C ILE A 92 -0.17 -3.04 -13.91
N TYR A 93 -1.19 -2.45 -13.28
CA TYR A 93 -2.03 -1.44 -13.93
C TYR A 93 -1.20 -0.25 -14.44
N ASN A 94 -0.34 0.32 -13.59
CA ASN A 94 0.53 1.43 -13.97
C ASN A 94 1.43 1.10 -15.17
N MET A 95 1.98 -0.12 -15.22
CA MET A 95 2.82 -0.58 -16.32
C MET A 95 2.02 -0.79 -17.61
N LEU A 96 0.85 -1.45 -17.53
CA LEU A 96 -0.02 -1.65 -18.68
C LEU A 96 -0.49 -0.31 -19.27
N GLN A 97 -0.85 0.65 -18.42
CA GLN A 97 -1.22 2.01 -18.83
C GLN A 97 -0.07 2.71 -19.55
N ARG A 98 1.16 2.59 -19.02
CA ARG A 98 2.38 3.16 -19.64
C ARG A 98 2.69 2.56 -21.00
N MET A 99 2.45 1.26 -21.16
CA MET A 99 2.59 0.55 -22.43
C MET A 99 1.40 0.77 -23.37
N GLN A 100 0.43 1.62 -22.99
CA GLN A 100 -0.79 1.89 -23.75
C GLN A 100 -1.60 0.63 -24.08
N MET A 101 -1.52 -0.40 -23.23
CA MET A 101 -2.28 -1.65 -23.40
C MET A 101 -3.68 -1.57 -22.80
N VAL A 102 -3.89 -0.65 -21.85
CA VAL A 102 -5.17 -0.36 -21.21
C VAL A 102 -5.41 1.14 -21.19
N ASP A 103 -6.67 1.54 -21.27
CA ASP A 103 -7.15 2.91 -21.13
C ASP A 103 -6.40 3.94 -22.02
N SER A 104 -5.91 3.51 -23.19
CA SER A 104 -5.11 4.32 -24.12
C SER A 104 -5.88 5.50 -24.71
N ASP A 105 -7.21 5.37 -24.77
CA ASP A 105 -8.10 6.37 -25.38
C ASP A 105 -8.53 7.45 -24.38
N TYR A 106 -8.20 7.29 -23.09
CA TYR A 106 -8.55 8.24 -22.05
C TYR A 106 -7.42 9.21 -21.73
N LYS A 107 -7.76 10.45 -21.42
CA LYS A 107 -6.80 11.45 -20.92
C LYS A 107 -6.50 11.19 -19.45
N ILE A 108 -5.48 10.37 -19.19
CA ILE A 108 -5.04 9.99 -17.84
C ILE A 108 -3.65 10.57 -17.56
N LYS A 109 -3.55 11.40 -16.52
CA LYS A 109 -2.27 11.94 -16.05
C LYS A 109 -1.52 10.87 -15.25
N GLN A 110 -0.44 10.37 -15.82
CA GLN A 110 0.43 9.42 -15.13
C GLN A 110 1.49 10.14 -14.29
N SER A 111 1.65 9.68 -13.05
CA SER A 111 2.71 10.12 -12.14
C SER A 111 3.87 9.09 -12.16
N THR A 112 5.05 9.53 -12.61
CA THR A 112 6.28 8.73 -12.50
C THR A 112 6.66 8.42 -11.06
N PRO A 113 6.60 9.39 -10.11
CA PRO A 113 6.80 9.10 -8.70
C PRO A 113 5.90 7.95 -8.19
N ASP A 114 4.63 7.90 -8.59
CA ASP A 114 3.71 6.86 -8.12
C ASP A 114 4.10 5.47 -8.61
N THR A 115 4.58 5.37 -9.85
CA THR A 115 5.08 4.10 -10.39
C THR A 115 6.32 3.63 -9.62
N VAL A 116 7.25 4.53 -9.32
CA VAL A 116 8.45 4.21 -8.51
C VAL A 116 8.04 3.77 -7.11
N ILE A 117 7.07 4.45 -6.51
CA ILE A 117 6.50 4.09 -5.21
C ILE A 117 5.89 2.69 -5.28
N SER A 118 5.04 2.38 -6.27
CA SER A 118 4.48 1.03 -6.43
C SER A 118 5.55 -0.06 -6.54
N ILE A 119 6.63 0.17 -7.28
CA ILE A 119 7.77 -0.77 -7.36
C ILE A 119 8.40 -0.97 -5.97
N ALA A 120 8.68 0.12 -5.25
CA ALA A 120 9.26 0.05 -3.91
C ALA A 120 8.35 -0.73 -2.95
N PHE A 121 7.02 -0.53 -3.02
CA PHE A 121 6.05 -1.25 -2.19
C PHE A 121 5.99 -2.74 -2.51
N VAL A 122 6.05 -3.12 -3.78
CA VAL A 122 6.13 -4.54 -4.17
C VAL A 122 7.40 -5.16 -3.57
N LEU A 123 8.56 -4.51 -3.72
CA LEU A 123 9.82 -5.01 -3.17
C LEU A 123 9.79 -5.11 -1.64
N ILE A 124 9.29 -4.09 -0.94
CA ILE A 124 9.17 -4.10 0.53
C ILE A 124 8.28 -5.27 0.97
N ASN A 125 7.11 -5.45 0.35
CA ASN A 125 6.20 -6.54 0.71
C ASN A 125 6.82 -7.91 0.41
N THR A 126 7.51 -8.06 -0.73
CA THR A 126 8.26 -9.28 -1.08
C THR A 126 9.32 -9.60 -0.02
N ILE A 127 10.14 -8.62 0.37
CA ILE A 127 11.18 -8.79 1.39
C ILE A 127 10.56 -9.17 2.73
N LEU A 128 9.45 -8.56 3.13
CA LEU A 128 8.77 -8.87 4.38
C LEU A 128 8.16 -10.28 4.36
N ILE A 129 7.50 -10.69 3.27
CA ILE A 129 6.91 -12.02 3.14
C ILE A 129 7.98 -13.12 3.23
N TYR A 130 9.06 -12.99 2.47
CA TYR A 130 10.13 -13.99 2.49
C TYR A 130 10.97 -13.92 3.77
N GLY A 131 11.23 -12.73 4.28
CA GLY A 131 12.07 -12.53 5.46
C GLY A 131 11.39 -12.92 6.78
N LEU A 132 10.06 -12.89 6.82
CA LEU A 132 9.26 -13.24 8.00
C LEU A 132 8.48 -14.54 7.82
N SER A 133 8.83 -15.36 6.82
CA SER A 133 8.05 -16.55 6.46
C SER A 133 7.89 -17.55 7.61
N ASP A 134 8.92 -17.68 8.45
CA ASP A 134 8.92 -18.54 9.64
C ASP A 134 7.96 -18.07 10.74
N LYS A 135 7.47 -16.83 10.66
CA LYS A 135 6.56 -16.22 11.64
C LYS A 135 5.15 -16.04 11.11
N ILE A 136 5.01 -15.47 9.90
CA ILE A 136 3.69 -15.07 9.39
C ILE A 136 2.82 -16.27 9.00
N TYR A 137 3.43 -17.42 8.69
CA TYR A 137 2.77 -18.65 8.27
C TYR A 137 2.58 -19.70 9.38
N LEU A 138 2.90 -19.36 10.63
CA LEU A 138 2.60 -20.20 11.80
C LEU A 138 1.09 -20.33 12.05
#